data_AF-W2SSU4-F1
#
_entry.id   AF-W2SSU4-F1
#
_cell.length_a   1.000
_cell.length_b   1.000
_cell.length_c   1.000
_cell.angle_alpha   90.00
_cell.angle_beta   90.00
_cell.angle_gamma   90.00
#
_symmetry.space_group_name_H-M   'P 1'
#
loop_
_entity.id
_entity.type
_entity.pdbx_description
1 polymer ?
#
loop_
_entity_poly.entity_id
_entity_poly.type
_entity_poly.pdbx_seq_one_letter_code
_entity_poly.pdbx_strand_id
1 'polypeptide(L)'
;TKETAFLVAIASAGIVHAITKGCNTGNLTDCGCDSKPALQKYVEGDQPSALGRHEQFSWGGCSDNVPYGQKYARQFLDEYEKQQFEKDRN
;
A
#
# COMPACT_ATOMS: atom_id res chain seq x y z
N THR A 1 15.76 -14.55 14.53
CA THR A 1 16.82 -13.61 14.98
C THR A 1 16.49 -12.21 14.49
N LYS A 2 17.27 -11.16 14.84
CA LYS A 2 17.05 -9.80 14.29
C LYS A 2 17.11 -9.78 12.76
N GLU A 3 18.02 -10.57 12.19
CA GLU A 3 18.17 -10.74 10.74
C GLU A 3 16.91 -11.36 10.11
N THR A 4 16.34 -12.40 10.72
CA THR A 4 15.07 -12.98 10.25
C THR A 4 13.94 -11.95 10.25
N ALA A 5 13.80 -11.15 11.31
CA ALA A 5 12.75 -10.14 11.40
C ALA A 5 12.89 -9.09 10.29
N PHE A 6 14.12 -8.66 9.98
CA PHE A 6 14.38 -7.75 8.87
C PHE A 6 14.04 -8.38 7.51
N LEU A 7 14.43 -9.65 7.29
CA LEU A 7 14.14 -10.37 6.05
C LEU A 7 12.63 -10.53 5.80
N VAL A 8 11.86 -10.88 6.84
CA VAL A 8 10.39 -10.96 6.75
C VAL A 8 9.81 -9.59 6.42
N ALA A 9 10.24 -8.53 7.12
CA ALA A 9 9.74 -7.19 6.87
C ALA A 9 10.01 -6.70 5.43
N ILE A 10 11.21 -6.89 4.91
CA ILE A 10 11.56 -6.47 3.54
C ILE A 10 10.86 -7.32 2.48
N ALA A 11 10.68 -8.62 2.73
CA ALA A 11 9.92 -9.51 1.83
C ALA A 11 8.46 -9.08 1.76
N SER A 12 7.81 -8.85 2.91
CA SER A 12 6.42 -8.36 2.97
C SER A 12 6.27 -7.02 2.26
N ALA A 13 7.18 -6.08 2.48
CA ALA A 13 7.18 -4.79 1.78
C ALA A 13 7.36 -4.95 0.26
N GLY A 14 8.23 -5.87 -0.18
CA GLY A 14 8.45 -6.18 -1.59
C GLY A 14 7.19 -6.70 -2.28
N ILE A 15 6.43 -7.59 -1.63
CA ILE A 15 5.15 -8.09 -2.16
C ILE A 15 4.14 -6.96 -2.30
N VAL A 16 3.96 -6.14 -1.25
CA VAL A 16 3.04 -4.99 -1.30
C VAL A 16 3.38 -4.10 -2.49
N HIS A 17 4.66 -3.74 -2.63
CA HIS A 17 5.11 -2.88 -3.73
C HIS A 17 4.86 -3.48 -5.12
N ALA A 18 5.21 -4.75 -5.32
CA ALA A 18 5.03 -5.42 -6.60
C ALA A 18 3.55 -5.51 -7.01
N ILE A 19 2.67 -5.82 -6.04
CA ILE A 19 1.23 -5.91 -6.29
C ILE A 19 0.64 -4.53 -6.58
N THR A 20 0.91 -3.52 -5.75
CA THR A 20 0.36 -2.17 -5.97
C THR A 20 0.82 -1.57 -7.29
N LYS A 21 2.08 -1.83 -7.67
CA LYS A 21 2.64 -1.43 -8.96
C LYS A 21 1.97 -2.18 -10.12
N GLY A 22 1.69 -3.47 -9.97
CA GLY A 22 0.91 -4.22 -10.95
C GLY A 22 -0.51 -3.65 -11.12
N CYS A 23 -1.16 -3.25 -10.03
CA CYS A 23 -2.48 -2.66 -10.05
C CYS A 23 -2.51 -1.27 -10.72
N ASN A 24 -1.55 -0.39 -10.42
CA ASN A 24 -1.56 0.97 -10.97
C ASN A 24 -1.12 1.03 -12.44
N THR A 25 -0.36 0.04 -12.90
CA THR A 25 0.06 -0.08 -14.32
C THR A 25 -0.98 -0.82 -15.18
N GLY A 26 -2.02 -1.40 -14.56
CA GLY A 26 -3.04 -2.19 -15.25
C GLY A 26 -2.57 -3.57 -15.68
N ASN A 27 -1.45 -4.09 -15.12
CA ASN A 27 -0.94 -5.42 -15.41
C ASN A 27 -1.70 -6.54 -14.64
N LEU A 28 -2.47 -6.16 -13.61
CA LEU A 28 -3.32 -7.06 -12.84
C LEU A 28 -4.78 -6.68 -13.05
N THR A 29 -5.64 -7.67 -13.30
CA THR A 29 -7.08 -7.46 -13.58
C THR A 29 -7.94 -7.39 -12.32
N ASP A 30 -7.46 -7.97 -11.22
CA ASP A 30 -8.24 -8.13 -9.99
C ASP A 30 -8.21 -6.87 -9.09
N CYS A 31 -7.40 -5.88 -9.46
CA CYS A 31 -7.21 -4.64 -8.73
C CYS A 31 -7.05 -3.45 -9.68
N GLY A 32 -7.09 -2.25 -9.12
CA GLY A 32 -6.88 -1.01 -9.87
C GLY A 32 -6.33 0.10 -8.98
N CYS A 33 -6.42 1.34 -9.46
CA CYS A 33 -5.99 2.54 -8.75
C CYS A 33 -6.71 2.69 -7.41
N ASP A 34 -6.10 3.42 -6.47
CA ASP A 34 -6.78 3.82 -5.23
C ASP A 34 -8.05 4.63 -5.55
N SER A 35 -9.17 4.20 -4.99
CA SER A 35 -10.51 4.77 -5.24
C SER A 35 -10.86 5.92 -4.30
N LYS A 36 -9.96 6.29 -3.38
CA LYS A 36 -10.21 7.31 -2.35
C LYS A 36 -9.25 8.52 -2.39
N PRO A 37 -8.98 9.14 -3.56
CA PRO A 37 -8.14 10.35 -3.61
C PRO A 37 -8.74 11.51 -2.80
N ALA A 38 -10.08 11.59 -2.69
CA ALA A 38 -10.76 12.63 -1.91
C ALA A 38 -10.52 12.55 -0.39
N LEU A 39 -10.10 11.39 0.15
CA LEU A 39 -9.72 11.24 1.55
C LEU A 39 -8.22 11.53 1.78
N GLN A 40 -7.43 11.66 0.71
CA GLN A 40 -6.06 12.15 0.79
C GLN A 40 -6.13 13.67 0.97
N LYS A 41 -6.55 14.11 2.17
CA LYS A 41 -6.60 15.51 2.53
C LYS A 41 -5.17 16.05 2.50
N TYR A 42 -4.85 16.90 1.54
CA TYR A 42 -3.63 17.70 1.60
C TYR A 42 -3.81 18.65 2.78
N VAL A 43 -3.22 18.31 3.93
CA VAL A 43 -3.10 19.26 5.04
C VAL A 43 -1.93 20.15 4.65
N GLU A 44 -2.20 21.20 3.88
CA GLU A 44 -1.30 22.36 3.90
C GLU A 44 -1.23 22.80 5.36
N GLY A 45 -0.05 22.66 5.96
CA GLY A 45 0.17 23.07 7.33
C GLY A 45 -0.22 24.54 7.48
N ASP A 46 -1.30 24.76 8.21
CA ASP A 46 -1.66 25.96 8.98
C ASP A 46 -0.98 27.28 8.56
N GLN A 47 -1.24 27.76 7.35
CA GLN A 47 -0.94 29.14 6.97
C GLN A 47 -2.17 29.82 6.35
N PRO A 48 -2.70 30.89 6.98
CA PRO A 48 -3.79 31.67 6.43
C PRO A 48 -3.22 32.72 5.46
N SER A 49 -2.89 32.34 4.22
CA SER A 49 -2.51 33.33 3.21
C SER A 49 -3.75 33.92 2.53
N ALA A 50 -4.27 34.96 3.17
CA ALA A 50 -5.14 35.94 2.56
C ALA A 50 -4.40 36.74 1.47
N LEU A 51 -4.13 36.15 0.29
CA LEU A 51 -3.91 36.91 -0.96
C LEU A 51 -3.79 35.97 -2.17
N GLY A 52 -4.72 36.09 -3.12
CA GLY A 52 -4.46 36.00 -4.55
C GLY A 52 -3.78 34.74 -5.10
N ARG A 53 -4.60 33.89 -5.74
CA ARG A 53 -4.22 32.88 -6.74
C ARG A 53 -3.55 31.61 -6.18
N HIS A 54 -4.27 30.86 -5.36
CA HIS A 54 -3.96 29.45 -5.17
C HIS A 54 -4.38 28.68 -6.43
N GLU A 55 -3.41 28.19 -7.19
CA GLU A 55 -3.65 27.07 -8.09
C GLU A 55 -4.22 25.94 -7.22
N GLN A 56 -5.51 25.64 -7.38
CA GLN A 56 -6.17 24.59 -6.62
C GLN A 56 -5.49 23.27 -6.97
N PHE A 57 -4.63 22.78 -6.08
CA PHE A 57 -4.04 21.47 -6.24
C PHE A 57 -5.17 20.45 -6.40
N SER A 58 -5.11 19.68 -7.48
CA SER A 58 -6.05 18.60 -7.74
C SER A 58 -5.30 17.28 -7.80
N TRP A 59 -5.80 16.30 -7.05
CA TRP A 59 -5.35 14.93 -7.20
C TRP A 59 -5.72 14.41 -8.59
N GLY A 60 -4.78 13.77 -9.26
CA GLY A 60 -4.97 13.19 -10.59
C GLY A 60 -4.12 11.93 -10.80
N GLY A 61 -4.38 11.23 -11.89
CA GLY A 61 -3.67 10.01 -12.26
C GLY A 61 -4.15 8.76 -11.50
N CYS A 62 -3.29 7.75 -11.47
CA CYS A 62 -3.57 6.46 -10.84
C CYS A 62 -2.66 6.26 -9.61
N SER A 63 -3.21 6.47 -8.43
CA SER A 63 -2.49 6.27 -7.17
C SER A 63 -2.42 4.79 -6.80
N ASP A 64 -1.35 4.39 -6.10
CA ASP A 64 -1.14 3.02 -5.64
C ASP A 64 -2.22 2.61 -4.64
N ASN A 65 -2.90 1.49 -4.90
CA ASN A 65 -3.85 0.91 -3.96
C ASN A 65 -3.13 0.09 -2.87
N VAL A 66 -2.37 0.79 -2.01
CA VAL A 66 -1.59 0.19 -0.91
C VAL A 66 -2.42 -0.71 0.01
N PRO A 67 -3.66 -0.35 0.41
CA PRO A 67 -4.49 -1.22 1.23
C PRO A 67 -4.76 -2.59 0.59
N TYR A 68 -4.96 -2.63 -0.74
CA TYR A 68 -5.11 -3.88 -1.47
C TYR A 68 -3.82 -4.71 -1.42
N GLY A 69 -2.66 -4.09 -1.71
CA GLY A 69 -1.37 -4.77 -1.64
C GLY A 69 -1.06 -5.34 -0.25
N GLN A 70 -1.36 -4.59 0.82
CA GLN A 70 -1.21 -5.04 2.19
C GLN A 70 -2.12 -6.22 2.52
N LYS A 71 -3.38 -6.18 2.11
CA LYS A 71 -4.31 -7.32 2.28
C LYS A 71 -3.77 -8.56 1.58
N TYR A 72 -3.32 -8.41 0.34
CA TYR A 72 -2.77 -9.52 -0.44
C TYR A 72 -1.51 -10.10 0.22
N ALA A 73 -0.58 -9.25 0.68
CA ALA A 73 0.65 -9.70 1.32
C ALA A 73 0.38 -10.50 2.61
N ARG A 74 -0.59 -10.07 3.43
CA ARG A 74 -1.01 -10.82 4.63
C ARG A 74 -1.62 -12.18 4.27
N GLN A 75 -2.50 -12.21 3.26
CA GLN A 75 -3.09 -13.47 2.81
C GLN A 75 -2.03 -14.43 2.25
N PHE A 76 -1.01 -13.92 1.57
CA PHE A 76 0.02 -14.77 0.98
C PHE A 76 1.06 -15.25 2.01
N LEU A 77 1.63 -14.34 2.81
CA LEU A 77 2.71 -14.65 3.75
C LEU A 77 2.19 -15.15 5.09
N ASP A 78 1.28 -14.41 5.75
CA ASP A 78 0.83 -14.75 7.10
C ASP A 78 0.06 -16.08 7.13
N GLU A 79 -0.73 -16.38 6.09
CA GLU A 79 -1.42 -17.69 5.98
C GLU A 79 -0.41 -18.84 5.79
N TYR A 80 0.64 -18.62 5.00
CA TYR A 80 1.70 -19.62 4.83
C TYR A 80 2.43 -19.87 6.15
N GLU A 81 2.84 -18.82 6.86
CA GLU A 81 3.49 -18.93 8.17
C GLU A 81 2.62 -19.66 9.18
N LYS A 82 1.32 -19.33 9.23
CA LYS A 82 0.37 -20.02 10.12
C LYS A 82 0.26 -21.51 9.80
N GLN A 83 0.19 -21.87 8.52
CA GLN A 83 0.14 -23.28 8.10
C GLN A 83 1.42 -24.05 8.47
N GLN A 84 2.59 -23.43 8.33
CA GLN A 84 3.85 -24.07 8.75
C GLN A 84 3.88 -24.26 10.27
N PHE A 85 3.50 -23.23 11.04
CA PHE A 85 3.43 -23.33 12.49
C PHE A 85 2.46 -24.44 12.96
N GLU A 86 1.31 -24.58 12.31
CA GLU A 86 0.35 -25.65 12.63
C GLU A 86 0.89 -27.04 12.29
N LYS A 87 1.66 -27.18 11.21
CA LYS A 87 2.34 -28.45 10.85
C LYS A 87 3.43 -28.81 11.84
N ASP A 88 4.27 -27.86 12.23
CA ASP A 88 5.38 -28.09 13.15
C ASP A 88 4.91 -28.42 14.59
N ARG A 89 3.67 -28.04 14.92
CA ARG A 89 3.04 -28.33 16.22
C ARG A 89 2.44 -29.73 16.30
N ASN A 90 2.07 -30.34 15.17
CA ASN A 90 1.42 -31.65 15.10
C ASN A 90 2.44 -32.78 14.94
#